data_AF-A0A1B6EZL9-F1
#
_entry.id   AF-A0A1B6EZL9-F1
#
_cell.length_a   1.000
_cell.length_b   1.000
_cell.length_c   1.000
_cell.angle_alpha   90.00
_cell.angle_beta   90.00
_cell.angle_gamma   90.00
#
_symmetry.space_group_name_H-M   'P 1'
#
loop_
_entity.id
_entity.type
_entity.pdbx_description
1 polymer ?
#
loop_
_entity_poly.entity_id
_entity_poly.type
_entity_poly.pdbx_seq_one_letter_code
_entity_poly.pdbx_strand_id
1 'polypeptide(L)'
;NKQIQNGDMLLFDMGAKYCGYVADITCSFPASGKFTKLQAAVYNAVLAARNAVLAALKPGVNWVDMHLLANREMLTSMKSSGILTGNIDDMMKANLGAVFQPHGLGHLMGKDVHDVGGYLSNEPVRPKLPGLRNLRTARVLRAGMVLTVEPGCYFIDTLLDTALKTPAHSRFLVPDIIEQLRGSGGVRIEDDIVITETGHENLTQVPRTIEEIEAFKANKSFT
;
A
#
# COMPACT_ATOMS: atom_id res chain seq x y z
N ASN A 1 -17.50 -6.70 -15.05
CA ASN A 1 -18.65 -7.63 -14.89
C ASN A 1 -18.26 -8.98 -14.28
N LYS A 2 -17.14 -9.10 -13.54
CA LYS A 2 -16.81 -10.31 -12.76
C LYS A 2 -17.82 -10.43 -11.62
N GLN A 3 -18.41 -11.62 -11.45
CA GLN A 3 -19.25 -11.90 -10.29
C GLN A 3 -18.37 -12.20 -9.07
N ILE A 4 -18.67 -11.58 -7.93
CA ILE A 4 -17.99 -11.84 -6.66
C ILE A 4 -18.27 -13.28 -6.23
N GLN A 5 -17.21 -14.03 -5.93
CA GLN A 5 -17.29 -15.40 -5.47
C GLN A 5 -16.96 -15.50 -3.98
N ASN A 6 -17.44 -16.57 -3.33
CA ASN A 6 -16.99 -16.88 -1.99
C ASN A 6 -15.46 -17.14 -1.99
N GLY A 7 -14.75 -16.55 -1.04
CA GLY A 7 -13.29 -16.63 -0.95
C GLY A 7 -12.54 -15.55 -1.73
N ASP A 8 -13.21 -14.74 -2.57
CA ASP A 8 -12.56 -13.58 -3.21
C ASP A 8 -12.09 -12.58 -2.13
N MET A 9 -10.90 -12.00 -2.35
CA MET A 9 -10.56 -10.71 -1.75
C MET A 9 -11.17 -9.60 -2.59
N LEU A 10 -11.84 -8.67 -1.93
CA LEU A 10 -12.35 -7.45 -2.54
C LEU A 10 -11.37 -6.32 -2.24
N LEU A 11 -11.11 -5.51 -3.26
CA LEU A 11 -10.37 -4.26 -3.16
C LEU A 11 -11.26 -3.20 -3.80
N PHE A 12 -11.87 -2.37 -2.96
CA PHE A 12 -12.78 -1.32 -3.36
C PHE A 12 -12.08 0.02 -3.17
N ASP A 13 -11.62 0.58 -4.27
CA ASP A 13 -11.08 1.93 -4.39
C ASP A 13 -12.20 2.82 -4.94
N MET A 14 -12.71 3.69 -4.08
CA MET A 14 -13.86 4.53 -4.37
C MET A 14 -13.71 5.88 -3.67
N GLY A 15 -13.81 6.94 -4.47
CA GLY A 15 -13.82 8.31 -4.01
C GLY A 15 -15.18 9.00 -4.13
N ALA A 16 -15.27 10.20 -3.55
CA ALA A 16 -16.40 11.11 -3.73
C ALA A 16 -15.89 12.51 -4.10
N LYS A 17 -16.71 13.29 -4.81
CA LYS A 17 -16.43 14.70 -5.13
C LYS A 17 -17.54 15.58 -4.59
N TYR A 18 -17.18 16.57 -3.77
CA TYR A 18 -18.12 17.53 -3.19
C TYR A 18 -17.57 18.95 -3.29
N CYS A 19 -18.38 19.88 -3.82
CA CYS A 19 -17.98 21.28 -4.03
C CYS A 19 -16.63 21.47 -4.74
N GLY A 20 -16.25 20.53 -5.61
CA GLY A 20 -15.00 20.57 -6.35
C GLY A 20 -13.82 19.87 -5.70
N TYR A 21 -13.92 19.44 -4.44
CA TYR A 21 -12.89 18.69 -3.70
C TYR A 21 -13.18 17.20 -3.73
N VAL A 22 -12.12 16.39 -3.65
CA VAL A 22 -12.22 14.92 -3.76
C VAL A 22 -11.77 14.22 -2.48
N ALA A 23 -12.29 13.02 -2.28
CA ALA A 23 -11.76 12.01 -1.35
C ALA A 23 -11.37 10.78 -2.17
N ASP A 24 -10.36 10.03 -1.74
CA ASP A 24 -9.84 8.85 -2.45
C ASP A 24 -9.50 7.73 -1.47
N ILE A 25 -10.38 6.74 -1.34
CA ILE A 25 -10.30 5.76 -0.25
C ILE A 25 -10.39 4.36 -0.83
N THR A 26 -9.41 3.54 -0.46
CA THR A 26 -9.38 2.11 -0.74
C THR A 26 -9.60 1.28 0.53
N CYS A 27 -10.56 0.35 0.45
CA CYS A 27 -10.84 -0.67 1.45
C CYS A 27 -10.67 -2.06 0.84
N SER A 28 -9.88 -2.92 1.49
CA SER A 28 -9.73 -4.33 1.12
C SER A 28 -10.31 -5.25 2.19
N PHE A 29 -11.11 -6.25 1.81
CA PHE A 29 -11.77 -7.16 2.74
C PHE A 29 -12.23 -8.46 2.04
N PRO A 30 -12.39 -9.58 2.76
CA PRO A 30 -12.88 -10.83 2.18
C PRO A 30 -14.36 -10.74 1.85
N ALA A 31 -14.75 -11.22 0.66
CA ALA A 31 -16.16 -11.29 0.24
C ALA A 31 -17.01 -12.09 1.24
N SER A 32 -16.44 -13.17 1.80
CA SER A 32 -17.04 -14.04 2.81
C SER A 32 -17.26 -13.37 4.18
N GLY A 33 -16.61 -12.22 4.43
CA GLY A 33 -16.60 -11.56 5.74
C GLY A 33 -15.64 -12.17 6.77
N LYS A 34 -14.85 -13.20 6.40
CA LYS A 34 -13.81 -13.81 7.25
C LYS A 34 -12.52 -14.00 6.47
N PHE A 35 -11.40 -13.56 7.05
CA PHE A 35 -10.10 -13.71 6.40
C PHE A 35 -9.62 -15.17 6.51
N THR A 36 -9.15 -15.73 5.42
CA THR A 36 -8.31 -16.94 5.50
C THR A 36 -6.94 -16.58 6.08
N LYS A 37 -6.19 -17.58 6.55
CA LYS A 37 -4.83 -17.37 7.09
C LYS A 37 -3.93 -16.61 6.10
N LEU A 38 -4.02 -16.94 4.82
CA LEU A 38 -3.17 -16.36 3.78
C LEU A 38 -3.64 -14.94 3.40
N GLN A 39 -4.95 -14.70 3.34
CA GLN A 39 -5.50 -13.35 3.17
C GLN A 39 -5.10 -12.43 4.34
N ALA A 40 -5.19 -12.93 5.57
CA ALA A 40 -4.77 -12.20 6.77
C ALA A 40 -3.28 -11.85 6.73
N ALA A 41 -2.42 -12.77 6.28
CA ALA A 41 -0.99 -12.52 6.15
C ALA A 41 -0.68 -11.37 5.17
N VAL A 42 -1.28 -11.39 3.98
CA VAL A 42 -1.11 -10.31 2.98
C VAL A 42 -1.70 -9.00 3.48
N TYR A 43 -2.90 -9.05 4.07
CA TYR A 43 -3.59 -7.87 4.61
C TYR A 43 -2.76 -7.18 5.69
N ASN A 44 -2.26 -7.95 6.66
CA ASN A 44 -1.44 -7.42 7.74
C ASN A 44 -0.08 -6.89 7.25
N ALA A 45 0.45 -7.39 6.14
CA ALA A 45 1.65 -6.80 5.53
C ALA A 45 1.40 -5.39 5.00
N VAL A 46 0.27 -5.17 4.34
CA VAL A 46 -0.13 -3.84 3.87
C VAL A 46 -0.50 -2.92 5.05
N LEU A 47 -1.20 -3.45 6.05
CA LEU A 47 -1.55 -2.70 7.26
C LEU A 47 -0.30 -2.25 8.04
N ALA A 48 0.72 -3.11 8.16
CA ALA A 48 1.99 -2.78 8.79
C ALA A 48 2.71 -1.63 8.04
N ALA A 49 2.78 -1.71 6.71
CA ALA A 49 3.35 -0.66 5.87
C ALA A 49 2.61 0.67 6.04
N ARG A 50 1.27 0.64 5.99
CA ARG A 50 0.41 1.81 6.20
C ARG A 50 0.63 2.44 7.58
N ASN A 51 0.60 1.65 8.64
CA ASN A 51 0.78 2.14 10.00
C ASN A 51 2.16 2.76 10.24
N ALA A 52 3.22 2.15 9.69
CA ALA A 52 4.57 2.68 9.81
C ALA A 52 4.75 4.01 9.08
N VAL A 53 4.17 4.14 7.87
CA VAL A 53 4.18 5.41 7.14
C VAL A 53 3.46 6.48 7.95
N LEU A 54 2.21 6.24 8.38
CA LEU A 54 1.42 7.20 9.15
C LEU A 54 2.17 7.66 10.41
N ALA A 55 2.78 6.73 11.15
CA ALA A 55 3.56 7.05 12.34
C ALA A 55 4.79 7.95 12.06
N ALA A 56 5.33 7.92 10.84
CA ALA A 56 6.48 8.70 10.44
C ALA A 56 6.13 10.06 9.80
N LEU A 57 4.86 10.29 9.40
CA LEU A 57 4.46 11.51 8.70
C LEU A 57 4.56 12.76 9.58
N LYS A 58 5.35 13.72 9.11
CA LYS A 58 5.49 15.08 9.67
C LYS A 58 6.19 15.98 8.64
N PRO A 59 6.19 17.32 8.84
CA PRO A 59 6.99 18.22 8.02
C PRO A 59 8.47 17.85 8.01
N GLY A 60 9.13 18.02 6.86
CA GLY A 60 10.54 17.74 6.68
C GLY A 60 10.88 16.31 6.24
N VAL A 61 9.92 15.39 6.26
CA VAL A 61 10.12 14.01 5.78
C VAL A 61 10.07 13.95 4.25
N ASN A 62 10.97 13.19 3.63
CA ASN A 62 10.99 12.96 2.19
C ASN A 62 9.99 11.85 1.81
N TRP A 63 9.11 12.12 0.84
CA TRP A 63 8.11 11.13 0.39
C TRP A 63 8.71 9.86 -0.22
N VAL A 64 9.90 9.96 -0.83
CA VAL A 64 10.64 8.80 -1.34
C VAL A 64 11.00 7.85 -0.20
N ASP A 65 11.41 8.39 0.95
CA ASP A 65 11.77 7.59 2.13
C ASP A 65 10.53 6.89 2.72
N MET A 66 9.35 7.50 2.64
CA MET A 66 8.10 6.86 3.05
C MET A 66 7.76 5.66 2.17
N HIS A 67 7.96 5.75 0.85
CA HIS A 67 7.77 4.59 -0.04
C HIS A 67 8.75 3.45 0.30
N LEU A 68 10.00 3.78 0.60
CA LEU A 68 10.99 2.79 1.02
C LEU A 68 10.66 2.17 2.39
N LEU A 69 10.15 2.97 3.33
CA LEU A 69 9.65 2.50 4.63
C LEU A 69 8.49 1.52 4.44
N ALA A 70 7.47 1.87 3.64
CA ALA A 70 6.35 1.01 3.33
C ALA A 70 6.81 -0.35 2.75
N ASN A 71 7.72 -0.31 1.77
CA ASN A 71 8.27 -1.53 1.19
C ASN A 71 9.03 -2.38 2.22
N ARG A 72 9.85 -1.77 3.09
CA ARG A 72 10.59 -2.50 4.13
C ARG A 72 9.64 -3.21 5.10
N GLU A 73 8.62 -2.53 5.59
CA GLU A 73 7.67 -3.09 6.55
C GLU A 73 6.78 -4.16 5.93
N MET A 74 6.34 -3.95 4.69
CA MET A 74 5.59 -4.96 3.94
C MET A 74 6.42 -6.24 3.76
N LEU A 75 7.67 -6.13 3.29
CA LEU A 75 8.57 -7.28 3.12
C LEU A 75 8.89 -7.96 4.46
N THR A 76 9.03 -7.20 5.54
CA THR A 76 9.28 -7.73 6.89
C THR A 76 8.10 -8.54 7.42
N SER A 77 6.88 -8.04 7.21
CA SER A 77 5.65 -8.77 7.56
C SER A 77 5.48 -10.03 6.71
N MET A 78 5.67 -9.94 5.39
CA MET A 78 5.59 -11.09 4.48
C MET A 78 6.65 -12.16 4.79
N LYS A 79 7.85 -11.78 5.25
CA LYS A 79 8.84 -12.72 5.75
C LYS A 79 8.36 -13.40 7.03
N SER A 80 7.84 -12.64 7.97
CA SER A 80 7.34 -13.17 9.25
C SER A 80 6.17 -14.14 9.07
N SER A 81 5.37 -13.97 8.01
CA SER A 81 4.28 -14.89 7.66
C SER A 81 4.70 -16.08 6.78
N GLY A 82 5.98 -16.18 6.40
CA GLY A 82 6.52 -17.26 5.57
C GLY A 82 6.25 -17.14 4.06
N ILE A 83 5.78 -15.98 3.58
CA ILE A 83 5.64 -15.72 2.12
C ILE A 83 7.02 -15.46 1.50
N LEU A 84 7.91 -14.83 2.27
CA LEU A 84 9.28 -14.53 1.88
C LEU A 84 10.29 -15.15 2.84
N THR A 85 11.53 -15.30 2.41
CA THR A 85 12.66 -15.78 3.22
C THR A 85 13.93 -14.95 2.98
N GLY A 86 14.91 -15.04 3.89
CA GLY A 86 16.19 -14.36 3.78
C GLY A 86 16.30 -13.03 4.56
N ASN A 87 17.22 -12.16 4.16
CA ASN A 87 17.54 -10.90 4.84
C ASN A 87 16.80 -9.70 4.21
N ILE A 88 16.20 -8.83 5.05
CA ILE A 88 15.40 -7.69 4.59
C ILE A 88 16.24 -6.63 3.85
N ASP A 89 17.45 -6.34 4.31
CA ASP A 89 18.31 -5.36 3.64
C ASP A 89 18.71 -5.84 2.25
N ASP A 90 18.91 -7.15 2.06
CA ASP A 90 19.20 -7.70 0.75
C ASP A 90 17.97 -7.70 -0.17
N MET A 91 16.75 -7.88 0.37
CA MET A 91 15.51 -7.69 -0.40
C MET A 91 15.35 -6.22 -0.84
N MET A 92 15.65 -5.27 0.06
CA MET A 92 15.60 -3.84 -0.24
C MET A 92 16.63 -3.44 -1.29
N LYS A 93 17.87 -3.92 -1.19
CA LYS A 93 18.91 -3.72 -2.22
C LYS A 93 18.50 -4.30 -3.58
N ALA A 94 17.81 -5.45 -3.57
CA ALA A 94 17.28 -6.07 -4.78
C ALA A 94 16.02 -5.38 -5.33
N ASN A 95 15.51 -4.34 -4.66
CA ASN A 95 14.26 -3.66 -4.98
C ASN A 95 13.06 -4.63 -5.09
N LEU A 96 13.02 -5.64 -4.22
CA LEU A 96 11.98 -6.69 -4.25
C LEU A 96 10.58 -6.11 -4.00
N GLY A 97 10.47 -5.03 -3.22
CA GLY A 97 9.19 -4.36 -2.94
C GLY A 97 8.44 -3.95 -4.22
N ALA A 98 9.15 -3.56 -5.28
CA ALA A 98 8.54 -3.16 -6.55
C ALA A 98 7.87 -4.31 -7.33
N VAL A 99 8.16 -5.58 -6.96
CA VAL A 99 7.45 -6.75 -7.49
C VAL A 99 6.02 -6.82 -6.94
N PHE A 100 5.85 -6.47 -5.67
CA PHE A 100 4.58 -6.55 -4.95
C PHE A 100 3.82 -5.22 -4.89
N GLN A 101 4.51 -4.09 -4.90
CA GLN A 101 3.95 -2.74 -4.96
C GLN A 101 4.53 -1.98 -6.17
N PRO A 102 4.00 -2.19 -7.39
CA PRO A 102 4.55 -1.57 -8.58
C PRO A 102 4.18 -0.08 -8.72
N HIS A 103 3.21 0.41 -7.96
CA HIS A 103 2.76 1.82 -7.98
C HIS A 103 3.50 2.68 -6.93
N GLY A 104 3.32 4.00 -6.99
CA GLY A 104 3.81 4.92 -5.96
C GLY A 104 3.06 4.75 -4.63
N LEU A 105 3.66 5.16 -3.51
CA LEU A 105 3.02 5.03 -2.18
C LEU A 105 1.75 5.89 -2.03
N GLY A 106 1.63 6.95 -2.81
CA GLY A 106 0.53 7.88 -2.76
C GLY A 106 0.87 9.18 -3.47
N HIS A 107 -0.04 10.13 -3.40
CA HIS A 107 0.00 11.35 -4.19
C HIS A 107 -0.67 12.53 -3.49
N LEU A 108 -0.35 13.74 -3.96
CA LEU A 108 -1.09 14.94 -3.57
C LEU A 108 -2.56 14.80 -4.01
N MET A 109 -3.47 15.32 -3.20
CA MET A 109 -4.89 15.39 -3.52
C MET A 109 -5.47 16.76 -3.15
N GLY A 110 -6.57 17.15 -3.81
CA GLY A 110 -7.25 18.41 -3.54
C GLY A 110 -8.50 18.59 -4.37
N LYS A 111 -8.43 19.38 -5.45
CA LYS A 111 -9.53 19.50 -6.43
C LYS A 111 -9.54 18.38 -7.47
N ASP A 112 -8.35 17.86 -7.75
CA ASP A 112 -8.11 16.68 -8.55
C ASP A 112 -7.64 15.53 -7.64
N VAL A 113 -7.99 14.29 -8.01
CA VAL A 113 -7.58 13.09 -7.26
C VAL A 113 -6.06 12.98 -7.25
N HIS A 114 -5.47 13.05 -8.44
CA HIS A 114 -4.03 13.24 -8.60
C HIS A 114 -3.73 14.74 -8.76
N ASP A 115 -3.58 15.44 -7.64
CA ASP A 115 -3.45 16.90 -7.64
C ASP A 115 -2.10 17.38 -8.20
N VAL A 116 -2.06 18.67 -8.55
CA VAL A 116 -0.94 19.32 -9.20
C VAL A 116 0.28 19.49 -8.27
N GLY A 117 1.42 19.87 -8.84
CA GLY A 117 2.59 20.30 -8.06
C GLY A 117 3.41 19.18 -7.43
N GLY A 118 3.20 17.93 -7.84
CA GLY A 118 4.01 16.80 -7.39
C GLY A 118 5.49 16.88 -7.79
N TYR A 119 5.79 17.53 -8.93
CA TYR A 119 7.14 17.76 -9.44
C TYR A 119 7.28 19.19 -9.98
N LEU A 120 7.87 20.07 -9.18
CA LEU A 120 8.18 21.45 -9.54
C LEU A 120 9.68 21.57 -9.88
N SER A 121 10.08 22.63 -10.58
CA SER A 121 11.47 22.85 -11.00
C SER A 121 12.47 23.01 -9.84
N ASN A 122 11.99 23.43 -8.67
CA ASN A 122 12.76 23.62 -7.44
C ASN A 122 12.59 22.50 -6.41
N GLU A 123 11.97 21.38 -6.80
CA GLU A 123 11.72 20.23 -5.92
C GLU A 123 12.50 19.00 -6.44
N PRO A 124 12.66 17.94 -5.63
CA PRO A 124 13.37 16.74 -6.07
C PRO A 124 12.82 16.14 -7.36
N VAL A 125 13.73 15.70 -8.23
CA VAL A 125 13.36 15.06 -9.50
C VAL A 125 12.79 13.66 -9.26
N ARG A 126 11.95 13.20 -10.19
CA ARG A 126 11.39 11.86 -10.19
C ARG A 126 12.50 10.80 -10.16
N PRO A 127 12.51 9.88 -9.18
CA PRO A 127 13.43 8.74 -9.17
C PRO A 127 13.23 7.83 -10.39
N LYS A 128 14.25 7.04 -10.74
CA LYS A 128 14.21 6.16 -11.92
C LYS A 128 13.98 4.68 -11.59
N LEU A 129 14.19 4.27 -10.34
CA LEU A 129 14.07 2.88 -9.91
C LEU A 129 12.60 2.38 -10.05
N PRO A 130 12.38 1.08 -10.36
CA PRO A 130 11.04 0.50 -10.35
C PRO A 130 10.33 0.71 -9.00
N GLY A 131 9.01 0.89 -9.02
CA GLY A 131 8.24 1.37 -7.86
C GLY A 131 8.36 2.89 -7.70
N LEU A 132 9.56 3.36 -7.34
CA LEU A 132 9.82 4.80 -7.07
C LEU A 132 9.52 5.72 -8.27
N ARG A 133 9.80 5.28 -9.50
CA ARG A 133 9.50 6.07 -10.72
C ARG A 133 8.02 6.38 -10.89
N ASN A 134 7.15 5.58 -10.27
CA ASN A 134 5.70 5.73 -10.33
C ASN A 134 5.15 6.63 -9.21
N LEU A 135 6.00 7.14 -8.29
CA LEU A 135 5.59 8.15 -7.32
C LEU A 135 5.08 9.41 -8.02
N ARG A 136 3.94 9.94 -7.59
CA ARG A 136 3.39 11.18 -8.15
C ARG A 136 4.01 12.45 -7.56
N THR A 137 4.78 12.31 -6.48
CA THR A 137 5.65 13.36 -5.95
C THR A 137 6.91 12.75 -5.36
N ALA A 138 8.03 13.49 -5.36
CA ALA A 138 9.24 13.15 -4.62
C ALA A 138 9.58 14.24 -3.59
N ARG A 139 8.59 15.07 -3.25
CA ARG A 139 8.78 16.26 -2.42
C ARG A 139 9.02 15.92 -0.97
N VAL A 140 9.66 16.86 -0.28
CA VAL A 140 9.68 16.92 1.17
C VAL A 140 8.33 17.44 1.66
N LEU A 141 7.73 16.73 2.62
CA LEU A 141 6.43 17.06 3.19
C LEU A 141 6.48 18.39 3.94
N ARG A 142 5.44 19.20 3.79
CA ARG A 142 5.24 20.48 4.49
C ARG A 142 3.83 20.52 5.06
N ALA A 143 3.66 21.26 6.15
CA ALA A 143 2.34 21.49 6.72
C ALA A 143 1.37 22.04 5.66
N GLY A 144 0.12 21.57 5.69
CA GLY A 144 -0.93 21.90 4.73
C GLY A 144 -0.94 21.06 3.45
N MET A 145 0.06 20.20 3.20
CA MET A 145 -0.04 19.23 2.11
C MET A 145 -1.09 18.17 2.44
N VAL A 146 -1.93 17.83 1.46
CA VAL A 146 -2.91 16.73 1.55
C VAL A 146 -2.46 15.62 0.61
N LEU A 147 -2.38 14.39 1.12
CA LEU A 147 -1.92 13.23 0.35
C LEU A 147 -2.73 11.98 0.64
N THR A 148 -2.73 11.05 -0.32
CA THR A 148 -3.06 9.65 -0.06
C THR A 148 -1.85 8.91 0.54
N VAL A 149 -2.12 7.96 1.44
CA VAL A 149 -1.19 6.93 1.92
C VAL A 149 -1.78 5.59 1.56
N GLU A 150 -1.33 4.99 0.46
CA GLU A 150 -2.01 3.88 -0.20
C GLU A 150 -1.11 2.66 -0.47
N PRO A 151 -0.31 2.14 0.48
CA PRO A 151 0.49 0.95 0.21
C PRO A 151 -0.38 -0.23 -0.24
N GLY A 152 0.19 -1.10 -1.06
CA GLY A 152 -0.52 -2.25 -1.61
C GLY A 152 0.40 -3.40 -1.98
N CYS A 153 -0.13 -4.62 -1.88
CA CYS A 153 0.56 -5.87 -2.19
C CYS A 153 -0.28 -6.66 -3.20
N TYR A 154 0.28 -6.92 -4.38
CA TYR A 154 -0.39 -7.63 -5.48
C TYR A 154 0.44 -8.79 -5.98
N PHE A 155 -0.25 -9.83 -6.45
CA PHE A 155 0.35 -11.02 -7.05
C PHE A 155 0.11 -11.00 -8.56
N ILE A 156 0.87 -10.13 -9.25
CA ILE A 156 0.74 -9.89 -10.69
C ILE A 156 1.61 -10.88 -11.46
N ASP A 157 0.99 -11.75 -12.26
CA ASP A 157 1.68 -12.88 -12.90
C ASP A 157 2.93 -12.48 -13.68
N THR A 158 2.88 -11.41 -14.48
CA THR A 158 4.03 -10.97 -15.28
C THR A 158 5.22 -10.50 -14.44
N LEU A 159 4.96 -9.89 -13.28
CA LEU A 159 6.01 -9.46 -12.34
C LEU A 159 6.56 -10.66 -11.58
N LEU A 160 5.68 -11.56 -11.12
CA LEU A 160 6.08 -12.78 -10.41
C LEU A 160 6.89 -13.72 -11.29
N ASP A 161 6.48 -13.92 -12.55
CA ASP A 161 7.20 -14.76 -13.51
C ASP A 161 8.61 -14.24 -13.77
N THR A 162 8.76 -12.92 -13.85
CA THR A 162 10.05 -12.26 -13.99
C THR A 162 10.89 -12.43 -12.71
N ALA A 163 10.29 -12.22 -11.54
CA ALA A 163 10.97 -12.32 -10.26
C ALA A 163 11.45 -13.77 -9.96
N LEU A 164 10.63 -14.78 -10.27
CA LEU A 164 10.97 -16.19 -10.11
C LEU A 164 12.12 -16.64 -11.02
N LYS A 165 12.30 -16.00 -12.18
CA LYS A 165 13.41 -16.24 -13.11
C LYS A 165 14.66 -15.40 -12.80
N THR A 166 14.55 -14.39 -11.95
CA THR A 166 15.64 -13.47 -11.62
C THR A 166 16.34 -13.93 -10.34
N PRO A 167 17.60 -14.41 -10.38
CA PRO A 167 18.28 -14.96 -9.19
C PRO A 167 18.37 -13.98 -8.01
N ALA A 168 18.42 -12.68 -8.29
CA ALA A 168 18.42 -11.65 -7.26
C ALA A 168 17.09 -11.55 -6.48
N HIS A 169 15.98 -12.01 -7.06
CA HIS A 169 14.64 -12.03 -6.46
C HIS A 169 14.21 -13.42 -6.02
N SER A 170 14.36 -14.43 -6.88
CA SER A 170 13.82 -15.78 -6.68
C SER A 170 14.31 -16.44 -5.39
N ARG A 171 15.54 -16.15 -4.96
CA ARG A 171 16.12 -16.62 -3.69
C ARG A 171 15.35 -16.19 -2.43
N PHE A 172 14.47 -15.19 -2.54
CA PHE A 172 13.67 -14.67 -1.44
C PHE A 172 12.21 -15.14 -1.47
N LEU A 173 11.75 -15.70 -2.59
CA LEU A 173 10.37 -16.12 -2.80
C LEU A 173 10.20 -17.56 -2.33
N VAL A 174 9.16 -17.86 -1.55
CA VAL A 174 8.79 -19.25 -1.21
C VAL A 174 7.82 -19.77 -2.28
N PRO A 175 8.26 -20.61 -3.25
CA PRO A 175 7.49 -20.85 -4.48
C PRO A 175 6.10 -21.43 -4.23
N ASP A 176 5.98 -22.40 -3.32
CA ASP A 176 4.70 -23.05 -3.01
C ASP A 176 3.67 -22.08 -2.41
N ILE A 177 4.12 -21.05 -1.69
CA ILE A 177 3.25 -20.01 -1.13
C ILE A 177 2.91 -18.97 -2.19
N ILE A 178 3.86 -18.58 -3.02
CA ILE A 178 3.61 -17.67 -4.15
C ILE A 178 2.59 -18.26 -5.11
N GLU A 179 2.67 -19.56 -5.40
CA GLU A 179 1.72 -20.23 -6.28
C GLU A 179 0.29 -20.22 -5.70
N GLN A 180 0.13 -20.40 -4.39
CA GLN A 180 -1.16 -20.27 -3.72
C GLN A 180 -1.72 -18.85 -3.74
N LEU A 181 -0.84 -17.84 -3.84
CA LEU A 181 -1.21 -16.42 -3.89
C LEU A 181 -1.52 -15.95 -5.33
N ARG A 182 -1.15 -16.70 -6.36
CA ARG A 182 -1.53 -16.37 -7.74
C ARG A 182 -3.04 -16.37 -7.89
N GLY A 183 -3.54 -15.41 -8.67
CA GLY A 183 -4.98 -15.23 -8.87
C GLY A 183 -5.74 -14.64 -7.67
N SER A 184 -5.11 -14.46 -6.51
CA SER A 184 -5.75 -13.81 -5.34
C SER A 184 -5.99 -12.31 -5.54
N GLY A 185 -5.36 -11.71 -6.54
CA GLY A 185 -5.42 -10.27 -6.81
C GLY A 185 -4.42 -9.52 -5.93
N GLY A 186 -4.93 -8.78 -4.95
CA GLY A 186 -4.10 -8.02 -4.02
C GLY A 186 -4.89 -7.26 -2.96
N VAL A 187 -4.15 -6.57 -2.10
CA VAL A 187 -4.68 -5.72 -1.04
C VAL A 187 -4.10 -4.32 -1.23
N ARG A 188 -4.94 -3.30 -1.08
CA ARG A 188 -4.54 -1.90 -0.89
C ARG A 188 -5.33 -1.31 0.27
N ILE A 189 -4.67 -0.51 1.09
CA ILE A 189 -5.26 0.23 2.20
C ILE A 189 -4.86 1.67 1.97
N GLU A 190 -5.84 2.53 1.79
CA GLU A 190 -5.62 3.93 1.43
C GLU A 190 -6.36 4.88 2.35
N ASP A 191 -5.62 5.86 2.87
CA ASP A 191 -6.09 6.94 3.72
C ASP A 191 -5.75 8.29 3.11
N ASP A 192 -6.68 9.23 3.25
CA ASP A 192 -6.51 10.65 2.99
C ASP A 192 -5.94 11.33 4.24
N ILE A 193 -4.80 12.00 4.12
CA ILE A 193 -4.14 12.67 5.24
C ILE A 193 -3.84 14.13 4.94
N VAL A 194 -3.76 14.94 6.00
CA VAL A 194 -3.24 16.31 5.97
C VAL A 194 -1.99 16.36 6.84
N ILE A 195 -0.89 16.88 6.30
CA ILE A 195 0.32 17.13 7.09
C ILE A 195 0.08 18.36 7.98
N THR A 196 0.26 18.20 9.28
CA THR A 196 0.14 19.29 10.27
C THR A 196 1.52 19.84 10.61
N GLU A 197 1.61 20.85 11.49
CA GLU A 197 2.90 21.44 11.89
C GLU A 197 3.82 20.45 12.62
N THR A 198 3.28 19.41 13.24
CA THR A 198 4.05 18.45 14.05
C THR A 198 3.87 16.99 13.64
N GLY A 199 3.03 16.71 12.64
CA GLY A 199 2.66 15.34 12.27
C GLY A 199 1.70 15.28 11.10
N HIS A 200 0.62 14.52 11.26
CA HIS A 200 -0.49 14.45 10.31
C HIS A 200 -1.83 14.35 11.04
N GLU A 201 -2.91 14.68 10.33
CA GLU A 201 -4.29 14.33 10.65
C GLU A 201 -4.77 13.33 9.59
N ASN A 202 -5.42 12.25 10.03
CA ASN A 202 -6.04 11.29 9.12
C ASN A 202 -7.52 11.63 8.95
N LEU A 203 -7.93 11.92 7.72
CA LEU A 203 -9.30 12.29 7.35
C LEU A 203 -10.19 11.07 7.13
N THR A 204 -9.60 9.89 6.91
CA THR A 204 -10.31 8.66 6.61
C THR A 204 -10.67 7.89 7.87
N GLN A 205 -11.95 7.55 8.02
CA GLN A 205 -12.47 6.78 9.14
C GLN A 205 -13.22 5.54 8.62
N VAL A 206 -12.53 4.40 8.59
CA VAL A 206 -13.07 3.09 8.19
C VAL A 206 -12.40 1.98 9.02
N PRO A 207 -12.99 0.77 9.11
CA PRO A 207 -12.35 -0.39 9.72
C PRO A 207 -11.00 -0.71 9.06
N ARG A 208 -9.94 -0.90 9.85
CA ARG A 208 -8.58 -1.21 9.37
C ARG A 208 -7.98 -2.46 9.97
N THR A 209 -8.34 -2.86 11.18
CA THR A 209 -7.88 -4.15 11.71
C THR A 209 -8.73 -5.28 11.15
N ILE A 210 -8.18 -6.49 11.12
CA ILE A 210 -8.95 -7.69 10.73
C ILE A 210 -10.19 -7.82 11.64
N GLU A 211 -9.99 -7.59 12.94
CA GLU A 211 -11.03 -7.65 13.96
C GLU A 211 -12.16 -6.64 13.67
N GLU A 212 -11.81 -5.38 13.37
CA GLU A 212 -12.78 -4.34 13.01
C GLU A 212 -13.55 -4.69 11.74
N ILE A 213 -12.85 -5.15 10.69
CA ILE A 213 -13.47 -5.50 9.40
C ILE A 213 -14.44 -6.67 9.58
N GLU A 214 -14.02 -7.73 10.25
CA GLU A 214 -14.87 -8.90 10.48
C GLU A 214 -16.05 -8.57 11.40
N ALA A 215 -15.87 -7.69 12.39
CA ALA A 215 -16.96 -7.20 13.22
C ALA A 215 -17.97 -6.38 12.41
N PHE A 216 -17.49 -5.45 11.58
CA PHE A 216 -18.33 -4.63 10.70
C PHE A 216 -19.11 -5.49 9.70
N LYS A 217 -18.45 -6.47 9.07
CA LYS A 217 -19.09 -7.44 8.15
C LYS A 217 -20.14 -8.32 8.83
N ALA A 218 -20.06 -8.49 10.15
CA ALA A 218 -21.07 -9.18 10.95
C ALA A 218 -22.17 -8.24 11.50
N ASN A 219 -22.30 -7.03 10.95
CA ASN A 219 -23.26 -5.99 11.38
C ASN A 219 -23.09 -5.54 12.85
N LYS A 220 -21.86 -5.56 13.37
CA LYS A 220 -21.55 -4.96 14.67
C LYS A 220 -20.98 -3.55 14.46
N SER A 221 -21.34 -2.62 15.35
CA SER A 221 -20.74 -1.28 15.38
C SER A 221 -19.23 -1.40 15.63
N PHE A 222 -18.43 -0.65 14.86
CA PHE A 222 -17.03 -0.37 15.15
C PHE A 222 -16.95 1.09 15.64
N THR A 223 -16.13 1.34 16.65
CA THR A 223 -15.92 2.67 17.25
C THR A 223 -14.44 2.99 17.23
#